data_AF-A0A359IIL3-F1
#
_entry.id   AF-A0A359IIL3-F1
#
_cell.length_a   1.000
_cell.length_b   1.000
_cell.length_c   1.000
_cell.angle_alpha   90.00
_cell.angle_beta   90.00
_cell.angle_gamma   90.00
#
_symmetry.space_group_name_H-M   'P 1'
#
loop_
_entity.id
_entity.type
_entity.pdbx_description
1 polymer ?
#
loop_
_entity_poly.entity_id
_entity_poly.type
_entity_poly.pdbx_seq_one_letter_code
_entity_poly.pdbx_strand_id
1 'polypeptide(L)'
;MIRKVFTEDLPKWGNKVSWIKSIGYKIKFIYEDIEGELEIIDYKGDYVYIKYLDRDIFKINASQIKNANIGNLIGKITNDFKVKIGAIFKDNKRDLLIIDKELRDTPYSYQNTKLKWYKHICNICGWKEGWIEESKLLKGAMCSCCHSLTVVEGINDIPTTASFLVKYFQGGYDEAKQYVKNSSAEIYPICPDCKKVSDRIYTVHDLYLSKGLTCICSDNIRFPEKFMYNFIEQLNLDFIYQLSKRKMTWCDNYIYDFYLNNLSCIIETHGEQHYDNIGRFKTRTLEEIQQRDKDKENLAIANGIEKDNYIVINCKKSDLEWIKNSIINSKLNNMFDLTNIDWNQCFEFALSNLVKKACDIKMDNPDLTSEEISKIMKLDKTTIIDYLKKGTKLGWCNYDPKIESFKGSSKAGIMKGKKVEVFKDNISSGIFNSVSELQRKSMDLFGLKFQHISDVCLGKRSHDKGFTFKYI
;
A
#
# COMPACT_ATOMS: atom_id res chain seq x y z
N MET A 1 45.37 -8.67 12.99
CA MET A 1 46.58 -8.12 12.35
C MET A 1 47.58 -7.78 13.43
N ILE A 2 48.82 -8.28 13.33
CA ILE A 2 49.86 -8.08 14.35
C ILE A 2 50.49 -6.70 14.16
N ARG A 3 50.57 -5.94 15.25
CA ARG A 3 51.32 -4.67 15.32
C ARG A 3 52.18 -4.74 16.57
N LYS A 4 53.50 -4.70 16.42
CA LYS A 4 54.45 -4.79 17.52
C LYS A 4 55.74 -4.06 17.20
N VAL A 5 56.26 -3.32 18.16
CA VAL A 5 57.63 -2.81 18.14
C VAL A 5 58.41 -3.58 19.21
N PHE A 6 59.57 -4.08 18.83
CA PHE A 6 60.42 -4.89 19.70
C PHE A 6 61.37 -3.95 20.46
N THR A 7 61.18 -3.88 21.76
CA THR A 7 61.97 -3.01 22.68
C THR A 7 62.70 -3.84 23.74
N GLU A 8 62.67 -5.16 23.60
CA GLU A 8 63.23 -6.12 24.53
C GLU A 8 64.74 -5.91 24.72
N ASP A 9 65.43 -5.56 23.63
CA ASP A 9 66.88 -5.36 23.53
C ASP A 9 67.34 -3.92 23.82
N LEU A 10 66.41 -3.00 24.09
CA LEU A 10 66.76 -1.63 24.46
C LEU A 10 67.22 -1.53 25.91
N PRO A 11 68.15 -0.62 26.25
CA PRO A 11 68.51 -0.31 27.63
C PRO A 11 67.29 0.00 28.50
N LYS A 12 67.24 -0.58 29.70
CA LYS A 12 66.10 -0.43 30.63
C LYS A 12 66.52 0.25 31.94
N TRP A 13 65.57 0.97 32.52
CA TRP A 13 65.60 1.42 33.91
C TRP A 13 64.43 0.77 34.64
N GLY A 14 64.74 -0.25 35.44
CA GLY A 14 63.74 -1.19 35.94
C GLY A 14 62.98 -1.85 34.78
N ASN A 15 61.65 -1.78 34.80
CA ASN A 15 60.78 -2.34 33.75
C ASN A 15 60.51 -1.38 32.58
N LYS A 16 61.11 -0.18 32.57
CA LYS A 16 60.87 0.85 31.54
C LYS A 16 62.07 0.99 30.61
N VAL A 17 61.81 1.14 29.30
CA VAL A 17 62.83 1.54 28.31
C VAL A 17 63.46 2.87 28.72
N SER A 18 64.78 2.91 28.79
CA SER A 18 65.59 4.11 28.98
C SER A 18 65.90 4.72 27.61
N TRP A 19 64.99 5.57 27.12
CA TRP A 19 65.10 6.15 25.78
C TRP A 19 66.36 6.98 25.56
N ILE A 20 66.81 7.72 26.58
CA ILE A 20 68.06 8.50 26.51
C ILE A 20 69.28 7.61 26.29
N LYS A 21 69.33 6.42 26.89
CA LYS A 21 70.40 5.43 26.68
C LYS A 21 70.22 4.62 25.39
N SER A 22 69.05 4.73 24.76
CA SER A 22 68.69 4.01 23.53
C SER A 22 68.99 4.82 22.27
N ILE A 23 69.57 6.03 22.37
CA ILE A 23 69.99 6.80 21.20
C ILE A 23 71.07 6.03 20.42
N GLY A 24 70.91 5.94 19.10
CA GLY A 24 71.72 5.14 18.19
C GLY A 24 71.28 3.68 18.03
N TYR A 25 70.33 3.20 18.84
CA TYR A 25 69.80 1.84 18.69
C TYR A 25 68.79 1.75 17.54
N LYS A 26 68.74 0.58 16.91
CA LYS A 26 67.68 0.21 15.97
C LYS A 26 66.66 -0.70 16.65
N ILE A 27 65.38 -0.41 16.47
CA ILE A 27 64.28 -1.23 16.97
C ILE A 27 63.53 -1.86 15.79
N LYS A 28 63.35 -3.18 15.85
CA LYS A 28 62.54 -3.91 14.88
C LYS A 28 61.07 -3.64 15.11
N PHE A 29 60.28 -3.70 14.05
CA PHE A 29 58.83 -3.67 14.14
C PHE A 29 58.17 -4.60 13.12
N ILE A 30 56.96 -5.02 13.46
CA ILE A 30 56.00 -5.64 12.55
C ILE A 30 54.75 -4.77 12.60
N TYR A 31 54.30 -4.28 11.44
CA TYR A 31 53.08 -3.51 11.29
C TYR A 31 52.28 -4.07 10.12
N GLU A 32 51.33 -4.96 10.43
CA GLU A 32 50.51 -5.67 9.44
C GLU A 32 51.39 -6.50 8.47
N ASP A 33 51.54 -6.04 7.24
CA ASP A 33 52.32 -6.62 6.14
C ASP A 33 53.72 -6.00 5.98
N ILE A 34 54.09 -5.06 6.85
CA ILE A 34 55.37 -4.35 6.79
C ILE A 34 56.25 -4.76 7.98
N GLU A 35 57.46 -5.21 7.69
CA GLU A 35 58.51 -5.43 8.69
C GLU A 35 59.69 -4.50 8.40
N GLY A 36 60.35 -4.02 9.45
CA GLY A 36 61.48 -3.12 9.28
C GLY A 36 62.14 -2.70 10.58
N GLU A 37 63.07 -1.75 10.47
CA GLU A 37 63.83 -1.21 11.59
C GLU A 37 63.69 0.31 11.64
N LEU A 38 63.56 0.82 12.87
CA LEU A 38 63.52 2.24 13.18
C LEU A 38 64.79 2.61 13.94
N GLU A 39 65.50 3.64 13.50
CA GLU A 39 66.70 4.14 14.18
C GLU A 39 66.33 5.27 15.14
N ILE A 40 66.75 5.16 16.41
CA ILE A 40 66.53 6.20 17.43
C ILE A 40 67.63 7.25 17.31
N ILE A 41 67.26 8.45 16.86
CA ILE A 41 68.20 9.54 16.58
C ILE A 41 68.40 10.46 17.79
N ASP A 42 67.34 10.73 18.55
CA ASP A 42 67.38 11.65 19.69
C ASP A 42 66.21 11.38 20.66
N TYR A 43 66.31 11.87 21.89
CA TYR A 43 65.26 11.81 22.90
C TYR A 43 65.22 13.11 23.72
N LYS A 44 64.10 13.84 23.63
CA LYS A 44 63.89 15.11 24.34
C LYS A 44 62.48 15.17 24.95
N GLY A 45 62.42 15.38 26.26
CA GLY A 45 61.16 15.35 27.02
C GLY A 45 60.52 13.95 26.95
N ASP A 46 59.29 13.86 26.44
CA ASP A 46 58.58 12.60 26.21
C ASP A 46 58.62 12.12 24.75
N TYR A 47 59.42 12.77 23.90
CA TYR A 47 59.48 12.51 22.46
C TYR A 47 60.79 11.83 22.06
N VAL A 48 60.64 10.81 21.22
CA VAL A 48 61.72 10.11 20.55
C VAL A 48 61.74 10.59 19.09
N TYR A 49 62.91 10.89 18.57
CA TYR A 49 63.12 11.25 17.17
C TYR A 49 63.65 10.01 16.46
N ILE A 50 62.93 9.57 15.43
CA ILE A 50 63.18 8.31 14.76
C ILE A 50 63.41 8.53 13.27
N LYS A 51 64.34 7.77 12.69
CA LYS A 51 64.53 7.67 11.24
C LYS A 51 64.05 6.30 10.73
N TYR A 52 63.34 6.30 9.61
CA TYR A 52 62.89 5.10 8.91
C TYR A 52 63.25 5.20 7.43
N LEU A 53 64.14 4.33 6.96
CA LEU A 53 64.70 4.39 5.60
C LEU A 53 65.24 5.80 5.28
N ASP A 54 65.03 6.28 4.06
CA ASP A 54 65.46 7.60 3.58
C ASP A 54 64.44 8.71 3.88
N ARG A 55 63.52 8.50 4.82
CA ARG A 55 62.54 9.53 5.24
C ARG A 55 63.18 10.50 6.23
N ASP A 56 62.58 11.69 6.29
CA ASP A 56 62.91 12.71 7.29
C ASP A 56 62.73 12.18 8.72
N ILE A 57 63.50 12.76 9.65
CA ILE A 57 63.44 12.43 11.07
C ILE A 57 62.04 12.77 11.59
N PHE A 58 61.36 11.78 12.15
CA PHE A 58 60.00 11.89 12.64
C PHE A 58 59.98 11.99 14.17
N LYS A 59 59.27 13.00 14.68
CA LYS A 59 59.04 13.20 16.11
C LYS A 59 57.80 12.42 16.56
N ILE A 60 57.96 11.50 17.52
CA ILE A 60 56.87 10.68 18.04
C ILE A 60 56.95 10.55 19.56
N ASN A 61 55.81 10.54 20.24
CA ASN A 61 55.81 10.32 21.69
C ASN A 61 56.27 8.89 22.00
N ALA A 62 57.11 8.74 23.02
CA ALA A 62 57.68 7.46 23.42
C ALA A 62 56.63 6.36 23.67
N SER A 63 55.45 6.72 24.19
CA SER A 63 54.33 5.79 24.39
C SER A 63 53.74 5.29 23.08
N GLN A 64 53.69 6.12 22.04
CA GLN A 64 53.13 5.77 20.74
C GLN A 64 54.01 4.74 20.02
N ILE A 65 55.34 4.80 20.19
CA ILE A 65 56.26 3.78 19.68
C ILE A 65 56.01 2.44 20.37
N LYS A 66 55.92 2.42 21.71
CA LYS A 66 55.65 1.19 22.47
C LYS A 66 54.34 0.53 22.05
N ASN A 67 53.33 1.35 21.75
CA ASN A 67 52.02 0.90 21.29
C ASN A 67 51.98 0.57 19.79
N ALA A 68 53.13 0.60 19.09
CA ALA A 68 53.24 0.39 17.65
C ALA A 68 52.36 1.34 16.80
N ASN A 69 52.07 2.55 17.29
CA ASN A 69 51.31 3.59 16.58
C ASN A 69 52.20 4.37 15.60
N ILE A 70 52.89 3.65 14.73
CA ILE A 70 53.88 4.19 13.77
C ILE A 70 53.33 4.32 12.33
N GLY A 71 52.02 4.19 12.16
CA GLY A 71 51.37 4.16 10.84
C GLY A 71 51.63 5.40 9.97
N ASN A 72 51.69 6.60 10.56
CA ASN A 72 52.04 7.85 9.86
C ASN A 72 53.51 7.82 9.38
N LEU A 73 54.43 7.39 10.26
CA LEU A 73 55.86 7.31 9.99
C LEU A 73 56.16 6.40 8.79
N ILE A 74 55.54 5.23 8.75
CA ILE A 74 55.76 4.24 7.69
C ILE A 74 54.87 4.48 6.45
N GLY A 75 54.06 5.54 6.44
CA GLY A 75 53.20 5.92 5.30
C GLY A 75 51.94 5.06 5.12
N LYS A 76 51.61 4.18 6.06
CA LYS A 76 50.34 3.42 6.06
C LYS A 76 49.13 4.31 6.37
N ILE A 77 49.34 5.32 7.20
CA ILE A 77 48.36 6.38 7.48
C ILE A 77 48.84 7.63 6.74
N THR A 78 48.03 8.11 5.79
CA THR A 78 48.32 9.28 4.95
C THR A 78 47.04 10.06 4.68
N ASN A 79 47.18 11.37 4.49
CA ASN A 79 46.13 12.26 4.00
C ASN A 79 45.92 12.14 2.48
N ASP A 80 46.81 11.43 1.78
CA ASP A 80 46.70 11.21 0.35
C ASP A 80 45.54 10.26 0.00
N PHE A 81 44.92 10.52 -1.14
CA PHE A 81 43.92 9.63 -1.72
C PHE A 81 44.57 8.34 -2.19
N LYS A 82 44.08 7.20 -1.68
CA LYS A 82 44.60 5.86 -1.98
C LYS A 82 44.10 5.31 -3.32
N VAL A 83 43.06 5.91 -3.89
CA VAL A 83 42.39 5.44 -5.11
C VAL A 83 42.55 6.46 -6.23
N LYS A 84 42.87 5.99 -7.43
CA LYS A 84 43.00 6.82 -8.63
C LYS A 84 41.64 7.03 -9.31
N ILE A 85 41.45 8.19 -9.93
CA ILE A 85 40.31 8.42 -10.85
C ILE A 85 40.44 7.42 -12.01
N GLY A 86 39.31 6.86 -12.45
CA GLY A 86 39.24 5.77 -13.42
C GLY A 86 39.35 4.37 -12.82
N ALA A 87 39.59 4.24 -11.50
CA ALA A 87 39.59 2.94 -10.85
C ALA A 87 38.19 2.30 -10.87
N ILE A 88 38.16 0.99 -11.11
CA ILE A 88 36.93 0.19 -11.12
C ILE A 88 36.93 -0.75 -9.91
N PHE A 89 35.87 -0.68 -9.10
CA PHE A 89 35.61 -1.62 -8.00
C PHE A 89 34.47 -2.54 -8.42
N LYS A 90 34.81 -3.76 -8.85
CA LYS A 90 33.86 -4.75 -9.33
C LYS A 90 33.97 -6.05 -8.54
N ASP A 91 32.85 -6.44 -7.94
CA ASP A 91 32.64 -7.73 -7.27
C ASP A 91 31.17 -8.13 -7.40
N ASN A 92 30.74 -9.19 -6.69
CA ASN A 92 29.36 -9.67 -6.75
C ASN A 92 28.32 -8.69 -6.15
N LYS A 93 28.76 -7.68 -5.40
CA LYS A 93 27.89 -6.71 -4.71
C LYS A 93 27.96 -5.32 -5.33
N ARG A 94 29.01 -4.99 -6.08
CA ARG A 94 29.19 -3.63 -6.64
C ARG A 94 29.93 -3.63 -7.98
N ASP A 95 29.61 -2.63 -8.78
CA ASP A 95 30.34 -2.26 -10.01
C ASP A 95 30.40 -0.73 -10.05
N LEU A 96 31.48 -0.16 -9.50
CA LEU A 96 31.65 1.29 -9.31
C LEU A 96 32.87 1.79 -10.10
N LEU A 97 32.66 2.80 -10.95
CA LEU A 97 33.73 3.56 -11.61
C LEU A 97 33.96 4.86 -10.83
N ILE A 98 35.17 5.07 -10.32
CA ILE A 98 35.54 6.30 -9.63
C ILE A 98 35.82 7.41 -10.64
N ILE A 99 35.11 8.53 -10.53
CA ILE A 99 35.18 9.64 -11.50
C ILE A 99 35.72 10.94 -10.91
N ASP A 100 35.64 11.12 -9.59
CA ASP A 100 36.13 12.33 -8.92
C ASP A 100 36.45 12.04 -7.44
N LYS A 101 37.08 13.00 -6.75
CA LYS A 101 37.46 12.88 -5.34
C LYS A 101 37.53 14.26 -4.64
N GLU A 102 37.14 14.30 -3.38
CA GLU A 102 37.20 15.53 -2.57
C GLU A 102 37.43 15.24 -1.08
N LEU A 103 37.81 16.28 -0.34
CA LEU A 103 37.92 16.26 1.12
C LEU A 103 36.67 16.90 1.74
N ARG A 104 35.99 16.20 2.64
CA ARG A 104 34.80 16.68 3.37
C ARG A 104 35.08 16.82 4.86
N ASP A 105 34.50 17.84 5.48
CA ASP A 105 34.61 18.02 6.94
C ASP A 105 33.77 16.98 7.70
N THR A 106 34.22 16.62 8.89
CA THR A 106 33.52 15.72 9.80
C THR A 106 32.54 16.50 10.69
N PRO A 107 31.24 16.14 10.72
CA PRO A 107 30.28 16.87 11.54
C PRO A 107 30.44 16.68 13.06
N TYR A 108 31.27 15.72 13.52
CA TYR A 108 31.28 15.28 14.94
C TYR A 108 32.65 15.28 15.64
N SER A 109 33.72 15.82 15.05
CA SER A 109 35.03 15.84 15.73
C SER A 109 35.43 17.22 16.22
N TYR A 110 35.85 17.29 17.48
CA TYR A 110 36.55 18.42 18.11
C TYR A 110 37.88 18.82 17.40
N GLN A 111 38.26 18.06 16.37
CA GLN A 111 39.45 18.21 15.55
C GLN A 111 38.98 18.35 14.10
N ASN A 112 39.40 19.39 13.38
CA ASN A 112 39.07 19.64 11.96
C ASN A 112 39.69 18.59 11.02
N THR A 113 39.30 17.33 11.17
CA THR A 113 39.81 16.20 10.39
C THR A 113 38.95 16.06 9.14
N LYS A 114 39.56 16.14 7.96
CA LYS A 114 38.84 15.96 6.69
C LYS A 114 38.81 14.48 6.30
N LEU A 115 37.65 13.99 5.88
CA LEU A 115 37.47 12.66 5.29
C LEU A 115 37.67 12.72 3.78
N LYS A 116 38.26 11.65 3.23
CA LYS A 116 38.42 11.46 1.80
C LYS A 116 37.18 10.79 1.21
N TRP A 117 36.59 11.42 0.21
CA TRP A 117 35.41 10.93 -0.50
C TRP A 117 35.69 10.79 -1.98
N TYR A 118 35.01 9.82 -2.61
CA TYR A 118 35.09 9.57 -4.04
C TYR A 118 33.71 9.64 -4.67
N LYS A 119 33.60 10.37 -5.78
CA LYS A 119 32.43 10.34 -6.66
C LYS A 119 32.52 9.13 -7.57
N HIS A 120 31.40 8.45 -7.77
CA HIS A 120 31.35 7.23 -8.58
C HIS A 120 30.11 7.15 -9.46
N ILE A 121 30.28 6.46 -10.58
CA ILE A 121 29.17 5.92 -11.38
C ILE A 121 28.96 4.47 -10.95
N CYS A 122 27.73 4.10 -10.63
CA CYS A 122 27.35 2.72 -10.37
C CYS A 122 26.80 2.08 -11.65
N ASN A 123 27.52 1.12 -12.20
CA ASN A 123 27.11 0.41 -13.43
C ASN A 123 25.96 -0.60 -13.18
N ILE A 124 25.63 -0.90 -11.91
CA ILE A 124 24.50 -1.77 -11.56
C ILE A 124 23.16 -1.04 -11.67
N CYS A 125 23.04 0.14 -11.04
CA CYS A 125 21.79 0.90 -11.02
C CYS A 125 21.77 2.10 -11.97
N GLY A 126 22.91 2.47 -12.56
CA GLY A 126 23.04 3.62 -13.46
C GLY A 126 23.20 4.97 -12.78
N TRP A 127 23.25 5.04 -11.44
CA TRP A 127 23.42 6.31 -10.72
C TRP A 127 24.83 6.89 -10.94
N LYS A 128 24.90 8.15 -11.37
CA LYS A 128 26.16 8.83 -11.78
C LYS A 128 26.71 9.83 -10.76
N GLU A 129 25.94 10.12 -9.72
CA GLU A 129 26.23 11.17 -8.74
C GLU A 129 26.52 10.61 -7.35
N GLY A 130 26.85 9.32 -7.27
CA GLY A 130 27.09 8.64 -6.00
C GLY A 130 28.39 9.09 -5.34
N TRP A 131 28.38 9.23 -4.02
CA TRP A 131 29.57 9.55 -3.23
C TRP A 131 29.81 8.49 -2.16
N ILE A 132 31.07 8.10 -1.96
CA ILE A 132 31.46 7.08 -0.99
C ILE A 132 32.78 7.46 -0.30
N GLU A 133 32.82 7.30 1.02
CA GLU A 133 34.02 7.52 1.82
C GLU A 133 35.11 6.48 1.48
N GLU A 134 36.37 6.90 1.37
CA GLU A 134 37.52 6.03 1.07
C GLU A 134 37.56 4.78 1.95
N SER A 135 37.37 4.96 3.27
CA SER A 135 37.46 3.83 4.21
C SER A 135 36.35 2.80 3.98
N LYS A 136 35.16 3.25 3.59
CA LYS A 136 34.01 2.39 3.27
C LYS A 136 34.20 1.71 1.93
N LEU A 137 34.66 2.44 0.91
CA LEU A 137 34.98 1.90 -0.40
C LEU A 137 36.02 0.77 -0.30
N LEU A 138 37.11 0.98 0.43
CA LEU A 138 38.15 -0.03 0.62
C LEU A 138 37.68 -1.25 1.44
N LYS A 139 36.67 -1.09 2.30
CA LYS A 139 36.05 -2.16 3.09
C LYS A 139 34.93 -2.93 2.36
N GLY A 140 34.70 -2.66 1.08
CA GLY A 140 33.70 -3.39 0.32
C GLY A 140 32.28 -2.79 0.37
N ALA A 141 32.12 -1.54 0.80
CA ALA A 141 30.80 -0.90 0.78
C ALA A 141 30.27 -0.75 -0.67
N MET A 142 28.95 -0.87 -0.79
CA MET A 142 28.19 -0.85 -2.04
C MET A 142 27.74 0.58 -2.38
N CYS A 143 27.17 0.74 -3.57
CA CYS A 143 26.44 1.95 -3.96
C CYS A 143 25.28 2.23 -2.98
N SER A 144 25.20 3.46 -2.43
CA SER A 144 24.16 3.82 -1.45
C SER A 144 22.75 3.79 -2.05
N CYS A 145 22.60 4.08 -3.35
CA CYS A 145 21.34 3.90 -4.08
C CYS A 145 20.92 2.42 -4.16
N CYS A 146 21.83 1.51 -4.56
CA CYS A 146 21.55 0.07 -4.60
C CYS A 146 21.17 -0.49 -3.22
N HIS A 147 21.79 0.06 -2.16
CA HIS A 147 21.50 -0.33 -0.79
C HIS A 147 20.33 0.46 -0.16
N SER A 148 19.63 1.29 -0.94
CA SER A 148 18.49 2.09 -0.49
C SER A 148 18.78 3.04 0.68
N LEU A 149 20.05 3.43 0.85
CA LEU A 149 20.48 4.48 1.79
C LEU A 149 20.33 5.88 1.19
N THR A 150 20.25 5.97 -0.13
CA THR A 150 19.99 7.20 -0.88
C THR A 150 18.87 6.94 -1.86
N VAL A 151 17.87 7.81 -1.86
CA VAL A 151 16.78 7.77 -2.85
C VAL A 151 17.21 8.58 -4.06
N VAL A 152 17.05 7.98 -5.24
CA VAL A 152 17.37 8.58 -6.53
C VAL A 152 16.17 8.41 -7.44
N GLU A 153 15.57 9.54 -7.80
CA GLU A 153 14.42 9.62 -8.70
C GLU A 153 14.74 8.97 -10.05
N GLY A 154 13.81 8.14 -10.55
CA GLY A 154 13.98 7.38 -11.79
C GLY A 154 14.78 6.08 -11.63
N ILE A 155 15.27 5.75 -10.42
CA ILE A 155 16.07 4.54 -10.18
C ILE A 155 15.46 3.66 -9.09
N ASN A 156 15.43 4.13 -7.85
CA ASN A 156 15.01 3.33 -6.69
C ASN A 156 13.88 3.94 -5.87
N ASP A 157 13.37 5.11 -6.28
CA ASP A 157 12.23 5.78 -5.67
C ASP A 157 10.92 4.98 -5.84
N ILE A 158 9.91 5.31 -5.03
CA ILE A 158 8.60 4.66 -5.08
C ILE A 158 7.91 4.82 -6.44
N PRO A 159 7.75 6.03 -7.02
CA PRO A 159 7.12 6.17 -8.33
C PRO A 159 7.73 5.27 -9.41
N THR A 160 9.05 5.10 -9.42
CA THR A 160 9.73 4.20 -10.37
C THR A 160 9.52 2.72 -10.06
N THR A 161 9.69 2.31 -8.80
CA THR A 161 9.80 0.87 -8.44
C THR A 161 8.54 0.25 -7.82
N ALA A 162 7.57 1.08 -7.45
CA ALA A 162 6.34 0.71 -6.76
C ALA A 162 5.23 1.79 -6.94
N SER A 163 5.00 2.25 -8.17
CA SER A 163 4.06 3.35 -8.49
C SER A 163 2.66 3.23 -7.87
N PHE A 164 2.16 2.00 -7.65
CA PHE A 164 0.87 1.76 -7.01
C PHE A 164 0.76 2.32 -5.58
N LEU A 165 1.88 2.60 -4.91
CA LEU A 165 1.92 3.18 -3.57
C LEU A 165 1.65 4.68 -3.55
N VAL A 166 1.88 5.39 -4.65
CA VAL A 166 1.79 6.87 -4.72
C VAL A 166 0.44 7.39 -4.23
N LYS A 167 -0.64 6.64 -4.49
CA LYS A 167 -2.01 6.99 -4.07
C LYS A 167 -2.23 7.02 -2.55
N TYR A 168 -1.27 6.53 -1.76
CA TYR A 168 -1.33 6.52 -0.30
C TYR A 168 -0.56 7.69 0.35
N PHE A 169 0.17 8.49 -0.43
CA PHE A 169 0.89 9.67 0.07
C PHE A 169 0.02 10.92 -0.08
N GLN A 170 -0.01 11.78 0.94
CA GLN A 170 -0.85 12.98 0.97
C GLN A 170 -0.41 14.00 -0.09
N GLY A 171 0.90 14.17 -0.26
CA GLY A 171 1.52 14.96 -1.32
C GLY A 171 1.69 14.21 -2.65
N GLY A 172 1.09 13.02 -2.78
CA GLY A 172 1.12 12.23 -4.01
C GLY A 172 2.55 11.94 -4.51
N TYR A 173 2.81 12.24 -5.78
CA TYR A 173 4.10 11.95 -6.43
C TYR A 173 5.27 12.66 -5.75
N ASP A 174 5.11 13.94 -5.40
CA ASP A 174 6.21 14.77 -4.88
C ASP A 174 6.66 14.36 -3.48
N GLU A 175 5.76 13.79 -2.69
CA GLU A 175 6.09 13.15 -1.42
C GLU A 175 6.68 11.75 -1.66
N ALA A 176 6.02 10.91 -2.46
CA ALA A 176 6.40 9.52 -2.67
C ALA A 176 7.82 9.36 -3.25
N LYS A 177 8.26 10.26 -4.13
CA LYS A 177 9.61 10.21 -4.75
C LYS A 177 10.76 10.38 -3.76
N GLN A 178 10.48 10.80 -2.53
CA GLN A 178 11.47 10.97 -1.46
C GLN A 178 11.79 9.67 -0.73
N TYR A 179 11.09 8.58 -1.04
CA TYR A 179 11.20 7.29 -0.35
C TYR A 179 11.50 6.14 -1.30
N VAL A 180 12.06 5.07 -0.73
CA VAL A 180 12.11 3.74 -1.34
C VAL A 180 10.99 2.86 -0.78
N LYS A 181 10.55 1.85 -1.54
CA LYS A 181 9.44 0.95 -1.14
C LYS A 181 9.64 0.13 0.14
N ASN A 182 10.89 -0.04 0.60
CA ASN A 182 11.23 -0.77 1.82
C ASN A 182 11.66 0.16 2.96
N SER A 183 11.35 1.45 2.87
CA SER A 183 11.74 2.44 3.89
C SER A 183 11.01 2.18 5.20
N SER A 184 11.71 2.34 6.32
CA SER A 184 11.13 2.39 7.66
C SER A 184 10.57 3.78 8.01
N ALA A 185 10.57 4.72 7.07
CA ALA A 185 9.98 6.04 7.28
C ALA A 185 8.49 5.92 7.58
N GLU A 186 8.06 6.64 8.60
CA GLU A 186 6.70 6.69 9.11
C GLU A 186 5.90 7.80 8.40
N ILE A 187 4.69 7.46 7.96
CA ILE A 187 3.74 8.38 7.32
C ILE A 187 2.32 8.16 7.87
N TYR A 188 1.47 9.16 7.69
CA TYR A 188 0.01 9.04 7.84
C TYR A 188 -0.60 8.90 6.44
N PRO A 189 -0.89 7.67 5.97
CA PRO A 189 -1.33 7.46 4.60
C PRO A 189 -2.74 8.01 4.37
N ILE A 190 -3.00 8.49 3.16
CA ILE A 190 -4.34 8.88 2.69
C ILE A 190 -5.05 7.69 2.04
N CYS A 191 -6.32 7.47 2.38
CA CYS A 191 -7.16 6.48 1.72
C CYS A 191 -7.42 6.90 0.27
N PRO A 192 -7.10 6.06 -0.74
CA PRO A 192 -7.34 6.41 -2.12
C PRO A 192 -8.83 6.47 -2.47
N ASP A 193 -9.68 5.79 -1.68
CA ASP A 193 -11.11 5.66 -1.95
C ASP A 193 -11.90 6.79 -1.28
N CYS A 194 -11.81 6.95 0.05
CA CYS A 194 -12.56 7.97 0.78
C CYS A 194 -11.78 9.25 1.09
N LYS A 195 -10.51 9.35 0.66
CA LYS A 195 -9.63 10.52 0.84
C LYS A 195 -9.33 10.93 2.28
N LYS A 196 -9.72 10.12 3.26
CA LYS A 196 -9.35 10.35 4.66
C LYS A 196 -7.90 9.99 4.92
N VAL A 197 -7.23 10.85 5.68
CA VAL A 197 -5.92 10.55 6.25
C VAL A 197 -6.10 9.58 7.40
N SER A 198 -5.27 8.54 7.46
CA SER A 198 -5.31 7.58 8.55
C SER A 198 -4.91 8.23 9.87
N ASP A 199 -5.60 7.87 10.93
CA ASP A 199 -5.26 8.18 12.33
C ASP A 199 -4.07 7.35 12.86
N ARG A 200 -3.64 6.34 12.08
CA ARG A 200 -2.54 5.44 12.43
C ARG A 200 -1.31 5.76 11.60
N ILE A 201 -0.16 5.63 12.25
CA ILE A 201 1.14 5.69 11.60
C ILE A 201 1.39 4.36 10.87
N TYR A 202 1.89 4.46 9.65
CA TYR A 202 2.38 3.33 8.86
C TYR A 202 3.82 3.57 8.46
N THR A 203 4.65 2.52 8.45
CA THR A 203 5.89 2.59 7.68
C THR A 203 5.61 2.41 6.19
N VAL A 204 6.44 3.01 5.34
CA VAL A 204 6.37 2.78 3.88
C VAL A 204 6.50 1.29 3.55
N HIS A 205 7.37 0.56 4.27
CA HIS A 205 7.54 -0.88 4.12
C HIS A 205 6.25 -1.66 4.40
N ASP A 206 5.52 -1.32 5.48
CA ASP A 206 4.27 -2.00 5.83
C ASP A 206 3.21 -1.81 4.73
N LEU A 207 3.07 -0.58 4.20
CA LEU A 207 2.17 -0.29 3.09
C LEU A 207 2.54 -1.05 1.82
N TYR A 208 3.83 -1.21 1.54
CA TYR A 208 4.32 -1.99 0.42
C TYR A 208 3.97 -3.48 0.54
N LEU A 209 4.08 -4.06 1.73
CA LEU A 209 3.77 -5.47 2.00
C LEU A 209 2.26 -5.74 2.02
N SER A 210 1.50 -4.91 2.72
CA SER A 210 0.05 -5.07 2.87
C SER A 210 -0.73 -4.83 1.58
N LYS A 211 -0.16 -4.05 0.65
CA LYS A 211 -0.82 -3.55 -0.58
C LYS A 211 -2.09 -2.73 -0.31
N GLY A 212 -2.26 -2.24 0.92
CA GLY A 212 -3.48 -1.56 1.34
C GLY A 212 -3.37 -0.93 2.73
N LEU A 213 -4.39 -0.18 3.10
CA LEU A 213 -4.53 0.39 4.43
C LEU A 213 -5.86 -0.02 5.03
N THR A 214 -5.92 -0.05 6.35
CA THR A 214 -7.16 -0.32 7.07
C THR A 214 -7.96 0.98 7.11
N CYS A 215 -9.07 1.03 6.37
CA CYS A 215 -9.96 2.19 6.34
C CYS A 215 -11.38 1.79 6.70
N ILE A 216 -12.09 2.70 7.37
CA ILE A 216 -13.52 2.52 7.67
C ILE A 216 -14.38 2.38 6.39
N CYS A 217 -13.97 3.00 5.27
CA CYS A 217 -14.70 2.87 3.99
C CYS A 217 -14.47 1.51 3.30
N SER A 218 -13.63 0.62 3.84
CA SER A 218 -13.31 -0.69 3.25
C SER A 218 -14.54 -1.59 3.10
N ASP A 219 -14.61 -2.36 2.02
CA ASP A 219 -15.74 -3.28 1.74
C ASP A 219 -15.88 -4.42 2.75
N ASN A 220 -14.88 -4.64 3.60
CA ASN A 220 -14.95 -5.60 4.71
C ASN A 220 -15.69 -5.05 5.94
N ILE A 221 -15.99 -3.74 5.97
CA ILE A 221 -16.78 -3.11 7.03
C ILE A 221 -18.26 -3.10 6.61
N ARG A 222 -19.14 -3.41 7.57
CA ARG A 222 -20.58 -3.52 7.32
C ARG A 222 -21.18 -2.15 7.00
N PHE A 223 -22.16 -2.15 6.11
CA PHE A 223 -22.87 -0.95 5.69
C PHE A 223 -23.42 -0.10 6.86
N PRO A 224 -24.11 -0.67 7.88
CA PRO A 224 -24.62 0.13 9.00
C PRO A 224 -23.53 0.82 9.82
N GLU A 225 -22.39 0.16 10.03
CA GLU A 225 -21.26 0.72 10.77
C GLU A 225 -20.66 1.90 10.00
N LYS A 226 -20.46 1.79 8.68
CA LYS A 226 -19.98 2.92 7.88
C LYS A 226 -20.94 4.10 7.90
N PHE A 227 -22.24 3.82 7.79
CA PHE A 227 -23.29 4.85 7.82
C PHE A 227 -23.26 5.60 9.16
N MET A 228 -23.25 4.86 10.27
CA MET A 228 -23.22 5.42 11.61
C MET A 228 -21.90 6.18 11.89
N TYR A 229 -20.77 5.68 11.39
CA TYR A 229 -19.49 6.36 11.52
C TYR A 229 -19.53 7.76 10.90
N ASN A 230 -20.00 7.88 9.65
CA ASN A 230 -20.09 9.19 8.99
C ASN A 230 -21.13 10.10 9.66
N PHE A 231 -22.25 9.55 10.13
CA PHE A 231 -23.24 10.27 10.92
C PHE A 231 -22.63 10.89 12.18
N ILE A 232 -21.87 10.13 12.96
CA ILE A 232 -21.23 10.62 14.20
C ILE A 232 -20.17 11.69 13.89
N GLU A 233 -19.43 11.56 12.79
CA GLU A 233 -18.48 12.58 12.37
C GLU A 233 -19.14 13.90 11.95
N GLN A 234 -20.29 13.85 11.27
CA GLN A 234 -21.04 15.05 10.92
C GLN A 234 -21.53 15.80 12.17
N LEU A 235 -21.80 15.07 13.26
CA LEU A 235 -22.08 15.65 14.58
C LEU A 235 -20.83 16.20 15.29
N ASN A 236 -19.63 16.00 14.73
CA ASN A 236 -18.34 16.42 15.28
C ASN A 236 -18.11 15.92 16.72
N LEU A 237 -18.46 14.66 16.97
CA LEU A 237 -18.30 14.02 18.27
C LEU A 237 -16.97 13.26 18.37
N ASP A 238 -16.39 13.20 19.56
CA ASP A 238 -15.26 12.32 19.86
C ASP A 238 -15.76 10.92 20.24
N PHE A 239 -15.27 9.90 19.54
CA PHE A 239 -15.74 8.54 19.69
C PHE A 239 -14.68 7.47 19.41
N ILE A 240 -14.89 6.29 19.99
CA ILE A 240 -14.12 5.08 19.72
C ILE A 240 -14.98 4.15 18.87
N TYR A 241 -14.53 3.88 17.66
CA TYR A 241 -15.08 2.82 16.81
C TYR A 241 -14.57 1.44 17.28
N GLN A 242 -15.48 0.46 17.38
CA GLN A 242 -15.19 -0.90 17.85
C GLN A 242 -14.49 -0.93 19.22
N LEU A 243 -15.11 -0.30 20.23
CA LEU A 243 -14.63 -0.32 21.60
C LEU A 243 -14.46 -1.76 22.09
N SER A 244 -13.26 -2.09 22.57
CA SER A 244 -12.90 -3.44 23.00
C SER A 244 -12.00 -3.41 24.23
N LYS A 245 -11.68 -4.58 24.78
CA LYS A 245 -10.79 -4.72 25.95
C LYS A 245 -9.43 -4.06 25.83
N ARG A 246 -8.96 -3.81 24.60
CA ARG A 246 -7.69 -3.09 24.34
C ARG A 246 -7.75 -1.62 24.74
N LYS A 247 -8.94 -1.03 24.72
CA LYS A 247 -9.21 0.36 25.07
C LYS A 247 -9.81 0.47 26.47
N MET A 248 -10.72 -0.43 26.82
CA MET A 248 -11.35 -0.48 28.13
C MET A 248 -11.47 -1.93 28.61
N THR A 249 -10.71 -2.30 29.63
CA THR A 249 -10.56 -3.69 30.09
C THR A 249 -11.88 -4.36 30.46
N TRP A 250 -12.87 -3.58 30.92
CA TRP A 250 -14.20 -4.08 31.30
C TRP A 250 -15.02 -4.64 30.14
N CYS A 251 -14.69 -4.31 28.88
CA CYS A 251 -15.39 -4.86 27.73
C CYS A 251 -15.22 -6.38 27.60
N ASP A 252 -14.20 -6.97 28.25
CA ASP A 252 -13.88 -8.39 28.22
C ASP A 252 -13.84 -8.98 26.80
N ASN A 253 -14.79 -9.85 26.45
CA ASN A 253 -14.86 -10.52 25.15
C ASN A 253 -15.83 -9.84 24.17
N TYR A 254 -16.46 -8.74 24.59
CA TYR A 254 -17.37 -7.97 23.75
C TYR A 254 -16.65 -6.84 23.02
N ILE A 255 -17.19 -6.51 21.85
CA ILE A 255 -16.80 -5.36 21.05
C ILE A 255 -18.06 -4.54 20.85
N TYR A 256 -18.03 -3.26 21.17
CA TYR A 256 -19.16 -2.33 20.99
C TYR A 256 -18.92 -1.47 19.74
N ASP A 257 -19.94 -1.30 18.90
CA ASP A 257 -19.75 -0.69 17.57
C ASP A 257 -19.22 0.75 17.68
N PHE A 258 -19.82 1.57 18.53
CA PHE A 258 -19.39 2.95 18.80
C PHE A 258 -19.50 3.29 20.29
N TYR A 259 -18.51 4.00 20.81
CA TYR A 259 -18.52 4.58 22.14
C TYR A 259 -18.21 6.08 22.08
N LEU A 260 -19.16 6.92 22.48
CA LEU A 260 -19.02 8.38 22.52
C LEU A 260 -18.38 8.80 23.85
N ASN A 261 -17.12 9.23 23.83
CA ASN A 261 -16.28 9.37 25.03
C ASN A 261 -16.88 10.34 26.06
N ASN A 262 -17.26 11.54 25.62
CA ASN A 262 -17.72 12.61 26.51
C ASN A 262 -19.12 12.38 27.07
N LEU A 263 -19.86 11.41 26.54
CA LEU A 263 -21.25 11.13 26.90
C LEU A 263 -21.41 9.78 27.59
N SER A 264 -20.33 8.99 27.70
CA SER A 264 -20.39 7.60 28.15
C SER A 264 -21.56 6.85 27.48
N CYS A 265 -21.67 7.00 26.16
CA CYS A 265 -22.78 6.48 25.38
C CYS A 265 -22.30 5.43 24.39
N ILE A 266 -23.01 4.32 24.31
CA ILE A 266 -22.78 3.24 23.36
C ILE A 266 -23.85 3.27 22.29
N ILE A 267 -23.44 3.13 21.04
CA ILE A 267 -24.35 2.94 19.90
C ILE A 267 -24.02 1.60 19.26
N GLU A 268 -25.03 0.74 19.10
CA GLU A 268 -24.96 -0.56 18.43
C GLU A 268 -25.80 -0.55 17.15
N THR A 269 -25.29 -1.17 16.08
CA THR A 269 -25.95 -1.22 14.77
C THR A 269 -26.43 -2.63 14.45
N HIS A 270 -27.64 -2.97 14.90
CA HIS A 270 -28.16 -4.33 14.78
C HIS A 270 -28.68 -4.62 13.37
N GLY A 271 -28.00 -5.51 12.66
CA GLY A 271 -28.47 -6.04 11.37
C GLY A 271 -29.60 -7.05 11.49
N GLU A 272 -30.04 -7.60 10.35
CA GLU A 272 -31.14 -8.57 10.26
C GLU A 272 -30.97 -9.76 11.22
N GLN A 273 -29.73 -10.14 11.56
CA GLN A 273 -29.42 -11.32 12.36
C GLN A 273 -29.92 -11.24 13.80
N HIS A 274 -30.21 -10.03 14.28
CA HIS A 274 -30.72 -9.77 15.63
C HIS A 274 -32.25 -9.83 15.70
N TYR A 275 -32.93 -9.89 14.55
CA TYR A 275 -34.39 -9.81 14.45
C TYR A 275 -35.02 -11.06 13.84
N ASP A 276 -34.34 -11.69 12.88
CA ASP A 276 -34.89 -12.82 12.13
C ASP A 276 -33.97 -14.05 12.16
N ASN A 277 -34.58 -15.23 12.05
CA ASN A 277 -33.88 -16.49 11.87
C ASN A 277 -33.27 -16.59 10.45
N ILE A 278 -32.08 -16.01 10.27
CA ILE A 278 -31.39 -16.05 8.98
C ILE A 278 -30.71 -17.42 8.75
N GLY A 279 -31.32 -18.31 7.95
CA GLY A 279 -30.64 -19.41 7.23
C GLY A 279 -30.25 -20.68 8.01
N ARG A 280 -30.04 -21.78 7.25
CA ARG A 280 -29.83 -23.17 7.73
C ARG A 280 -28.43 -23.52 8.30
N PHE A 281 -27.43 -22.67 8.12
CA PHE A 281 -26.02 -22.96 8.43
C PHE A 281 -25.43 -22.01 9.48
N LYS A 282 -26.11 -21.85 10.61
CA LYS A 282 -25.68 -20.92 11.66
C LYS A 282 -25.00 -21.61 12.84
N THR A 283 -24.06 -20.87 13.43
CA THR A 283 -23.40 -21.22 14.68
C THR A 283 -24.23 -20.91 15.92
N ARG A 284 -25.28 -20.07 15.81
CA ARG A 284 -26.14 -19.63 16.93
C ARG A 284 -27.60 -19.39 16.52
N THR A 285 -28.54 -19.63 17.43
CA THR A 285 -29.97 -19.33 17.26
C THR A 285 -30.28 -17.84 17.49
N LEU A 286 -31.49 -17.40 17.14
CA LEU A 286 -31.94 -16.02 17.41
C LEU A 286 -31.98 -15.73 18.91
N GLU A 287 -32.45 -16.68 19.72
CA GLU A 287 -32.53 -16.55 21.18
C GLU A 287 -31.13 -16.42 21.80
N GLU A 288 -30.15 -17.20 21.32
CA GLU A 288 -28.76 -17.10 21.78
C GLU A 288 -28.12 -15.75 21.41
N ILE A 289 -28.44 -15.21 20.24
CA ILE A 289 -27.98 -13.87 19.82
C ILE A 289 -28.58 -12.81 20.76
N GLN A 290 -29.89 -12.85 20.98
CA GLN A 290 -30.60 -11.90 21.85
C GLN A 290 -30.13 -11.99 23.30
N GLN A 291 -29.90 -13.19 23.82
CA GLN A 291 -29.36 -13.37 25.16
C GLN A 291 -27.96 -12.77 25.27
N ARG A 292 -27.10 -13.01 24.27
CA ARG A 292 -25.74 -12.46 24.25
C ARG A 292 -25.74 -10.92 24.14
N ASP A 293 -26.66 -10.34 23.38
CA ASP A 293 -26.82 -8.88 23.28
C ASP A 293 -27.27 -8.28 24.62
N LYS A 294 -28.17 -8.96 25.33
CA LYS A 294 -28.59 -8.58 26.69
C LYS A 294 -27.44 -8.67 27.70
N ASP A 295 -26.65 -9.73 27.65
CA ASP A 295 -25.48 -9.88 28.53
C ASP A 295 -24.43 -8.79 28.25
N LYS A 296 -24.25 -8.44 26.96
CA LYS A 296 -23.39 -7.34 26.51
C LYS A 296 -23.90 -5.97 27.03
N GLU A 297 -25.19 -5.68 26.92
CA GLU A 297 -25.80 -4.46 27.49
C GLU A 297 -25.63 -4.41 29.01
N ASN A 298 -25.94 -5.49 29.72
CA ASN A 298 -25.81 -5.56 31.18
C ASN A 298 -24.37 -5.32 31.63
N LEU A 299 -23.38 -5.85 30.90
CA LEU A 299 -21.97 -5.61 31.19
C LEU A 299 -21.60 -4.12 31.06
N ALA A 300 -22.08 -3.44 30.02
CA ALA A 300 -21.88 -2.00 29.87
C ALA A 300 -22.50 -1.22 31.03
N ILE A 301 -23.74 -1.55 31.42
CA ILE A 301 -24.44 -0.89 32.52
C ILE A 301 -23.72 -1.10 33.86
N ALA A 302 -23.27 -2.33 34.13
CA ALA A 302 -22.50 -2.64 35.33
C ALA A 302 -21.17 -1.88 35.43
N ASN A 303 -20.67 -1.34 34.31
CA ASN A 303 -19.44 -0.55 34.23
C ASN A 303 -19.68 0.95 34.01
N GLY A 304 -20.87 1.44 34.38
CA GLY A 304 -21.14 2.88 34.48
C GLY A 304 -21.75 3.52 33.23
N ILE A 305 -22.17 2.73 32.24
CA ILE A 305 -23.01 3.23 31.14
C ILE A 305 -24.45 3.32 31.62
N GLU A 306 -25.05 4.51 31.59
CA GLU A 306 -26.47 4.63 31.91
C GLU A 306 -27.30 3.82 30.91
N LYS A 307 -28.38 3.19 31.39
CA LYS A 307 -29.25 2.37 30.53
C LYS A 307 -29.74 3.13 29.30
N ASP A 308 -30.14 4.38 29.49
CA ASP A 308 -30.61 5.21 28.39
C ASP A 308 -29.47 5.66 27.45
N ASN A 309 -28.21 5.50 27.84
CA ASN A 309 -27.04 5.79 27.00
C ASN A 309 -26.54 4.55 26.24
N TYR A 310 -27.19 3.40 26.39
CA TYR A 310 -26.99 2.23 25.53
C TYR A 310 -28.05 2.21 24.43
N ILE A 311 -27.70 2.67 23.23
CA ILE A 311 -28.64 2.89 22.13
C ILE A 311 -28.44 1.85 21.05
N VAL A 312 -29.48 1.08 20.76
CA VAL A 312 -29.50 0.11 19.66
C VAL A 312 -30.26 0.69 18.48
N ILE A 313 -29.61 0.78 17.33
CA ILE A 313 -30.21 1.24 16.07
C ILE A 313 -30.59 0.03 15.22
N ASN A 314 -31.84 0.01 14.78
CA ASN A 314 -32.38 -1.05 13.94
C ASN A 314 -31.88 -0.90 12.49
N CYS A 315 -30.85 -1.67 12.15
CA CYS A 315 -30.24 -1.70 10.83
C CYS A 315 -30.59 -2.97 10.05
N LYS A 316 -31.78 -3.54 10.30
CA LYS A 316 -32.29 -4.74 9.62
C LYS A 316 -32.18 -4.64 8.09
N LYS A 317 -32.42 -3.46 7.53
CA LYS A 317 -32.24 -3.19 6.09
C LYS A 317 -31.08 -2.23 5.88
N SER A 318 -30.18 -2.60 4.97
CA SER A 318 -29.11 -1.72 4.47
C SER A 318 -29.67 -0.71 3.45
N ASP A 319 -30.55 0.18 3.91
CA ASP A 319 -31.24 1.19 3.13
C ASP A 319 -31.24 2.54 3.86
N LEU A 320 -31.09 3.62 3.10
CA LEU A 320 -31.02 5.00 3.59
C LEU A 320 -32.19 5.36 4.50
N GLU A 321 -33.42 5.25 4.00
CA GLU A 321 -34.60 5.71 4.74
C GLU A 321 -34.86 4.83 5.96
N TRP A 322 -34.52 3.53 5.89
CA TRP A 322 -34.66 2.64 7.02
C TRP A 322 -33.76 3.05 8.20
N ILE A 323 -32.47 3.26 7.96
CA ILE A 323 -31.51 3.61 9.01
C ILE A 323 -31.77 5.03 9.51
N LYS A 324 -32.03 5.98 8.61
CA LYS A 324 -32.41 7.35 8.97
C LYS A 324 -33.60 7.37 9.92
N ASN A 325 -34.70 6.71 9.56
CA ASN A 325 -35.88 6.63 10.43
C ASN A 325 -35.59 5.91 11.75
N SER A 326 -34.71 4.91 11.76
CA SER A 326 -34.31 4.24 13.00
C SER A 326 -33.52 5.16 13.93
N ILE A 327 -32.68 6.05 13.38
CA ILE A 327 -31.95 7.07 14.16
C ILE A 327 -32.90 8.15 14.68
N ILE A 328 -33.77 8.70 13.82
CA ILE A 328 -34.73 9.76 14.19
C ILE A 328 -35.69 9.28 15.30
N ASN A 329 -36.09 8.02 15.28
CA ASN A 329 -36.98 7.44 16.29
C ASN A 329 -36.22 6.91 17.53
N SER A 330 -34.90 7.10 17.60
CA SER A 330 -34.07 6.71 18.76
C SER A 330 -33.78 7.90 19.67
N LYS A 331 -33.14 7.63 20.82
CA LYS A 331 -32.68 8.68 21.74
C LYS A 331 -31.68 9.65 21.09
N LEU A 332 -30.98 9.26 20.02
CA LEU A 332 -30.05 10.15 19.31
C LEU A 332 -30.71 11.44 18.83
N ASN A 333 -31.98 11.38 18.41
CA ASN A 333 -32.74 12.56 17.99
C ASN A 333 -33.05 13.53 19.14
N ASN A 334 -33.10 13.03 20.38
CA ASN A 334 -33.28 13.85 21.56
C ASN A 334 -31.94 14.39 22.09
N MET A 335 -30.84 13.70 21.79
CA MET A 335 -29.50 14.06 22.25
C MET A 335 -28.81 15.08 21.34
N PHE A 336 -29.14 15.10 20.04
CA PHE A 336 -28.44 15.89 19.05
C PHE A 336 -29.40 16.58 18.08
N ASP A 337 -28.99 17.74 17.58
CA ASP A 337 -29.66 18.40 16.47
C ASP A 337 -29.30 17.70 15.16
N LEU A 338 -30.28 17.02 14.57
CA LEU A 338 -30.10 16.26 13.33
C LEU A 338 -30.46 17.05 12.07
N THR A 339 -30.81 18.34 12.19
CA THR A 339 -31.29 19.16 11.06
C THR A 339 -30.23 19.35 9.98
N ASN A 340 -28.95 19.42 10.37
CA ASN A 340 -27.83 19.64 9.47
C ASN A 340 -27.15 18.36 8.99
N ILE A 341 -27.71 17.18 9.31
CA ILE A 341 -27.14 15.90 8.86
C ILE A 341 -27.44 15.68 7.37
N ASP A 342 -26.37 15.48 6.60
CA ASP A 342 -26.43 14.98 5.23
C ASP A 342 -26.54 13.45 5.22
N TRP A 343 -27.78 12.98 5.15
CA TRP A 343 -28.11 11.56 5.09
C TRP A 343 -27.64 10.90 3.78
N ASN A 344 -27.57 11.65 2.68
CA ASN A 344 -27.07 11.12 1.41
C ASN A 344 -25.56 10.91 1.49
N GLN A 345 -24.83 11.80 2.15
CA GLN A 345 -23.41 11.62 2.42
C GLN A 345 -23.15 10.38 3.29
N CYS A 346 -23.96 10.16 4.34
CA CYS A 346 -23.89 8.94 5.14
C CYS A 346 -24.11 7.68 4.28
N PHE A 347 -25.10 7.73 3.37
CA PHE A 347 -25.41 6.64 2.45
C PHE A 347 -24.28 6.36 1.48
N GLU A 348 -23.78 7.41 0.81
CA GLU A 348 -22.65 7.36 -0.10
C GLU A 348 -21.42 6.75 0.56
N PHE A 349 -21.06 7.22 1.75
CA PHE A 349 -19.91 6.70 2.50
C PHE A 349 -20.07 5.23 2.90
N ALA A 350 -21.31 4.81 3.16
CA ALA A 350 -21.63 3.44 3.55
C ALA A 350 -21.63 2.45 2.38
N LEU A 351 -21.86 2.93 1.16
CA LEU A 351 -21.79 2.07 -0.02
C LEU A 351 -20.37 1.57 -0.25
N SER A 352 -20.25 0.34 -0.73
CA SER A 352 -18.97 -0.27 -1.02
C SER A 352 -18.29 0.38 -2.22
N ASN A 353 -16.96 0.32 -2.26
CA ASN A 353 -16.17 0.72 -3.42
C ASN A 353 -16.59 -0.08 -4.67
N LEU A 354 -17.01 -1.33 -4.48
CA LEU A 354 -17.58 -2.16 -5.55
C LEU A 354 -18.89 -1.57 -6.12
N VAL A 355 -19.75 -0.95 -5.32
CA VAL A 355 -20.97 -0.29 -5.83
C VAL A 355 -20.55 0.85 -6.77
N LYS A 356 -19.64 1.71 -6.33
CA LYS A 356 -19.16 2.84 -7.14
C LYS A 356 -18.53 2.35 -8.44
N LYS A 357 -17.67 1.33 -8.37
CA LYS A 357 -17.06 0.71 -9.55
C LYS A 357 -18.09 0.13 -10.54
N ALA A 358 -19.14 -0.52 -10.05
CA ALA A 358 -20.21 -1.03 -10.90
C ALA A 358 -20.95 0.11 -11.63
N CYS A 359 -21.19 1.21 -10.90
CA CYS A 359 -21.85 2.40 -11.44
C CYS A 359 -20.99 3.10 -12.48
N ASP A 360 -19.69 3.25 -12.23
CA ASP A 360 -18.75 3.88 -13.16
C ASP A 360 -18.67 3.08 -14.47
N ILE A 361 -18.55 1.73 -14.39
CA ILE A 361 -18.60 0.86 -15.59
C ILE A 361 -19.88 1.09 -16.39
N LYS A 362 -21.03 1.18 -15.71
CA LYS A 362 -22.34 1.40 -16.36
C LYS A 362 -22.47 2.79 -16.96
N MET A 363 -21.95 3.81 -16.28
CA MET A 363 -21.97 5.19 -16.73
C MET A 363 -21.09 5.37 -17.98
N ASP A 364 -19.89 4.81 -17.96
CA ASP A 364 -18.94 4.86 -19.08
C ASP A 364 -19.41 4.01 -20.27
N ASN A 365 -20.24 2.98 -20.00
CA ASN A 365 -20.74 2.06 -21.01
C ASN A 365 -22.26 1.80 -20.85
N PRO A 366 -23.13 2.75 -21.24
CA PRO A 366 -24.58 2.68 -20.99
C PRO A 366 -25.29 1.46 -21.61
N ASP A 367 -24.69 0.85 -22.63
CA ASP A 367 -25.24 -0.32 -23.34
C ASP A 367 -24.82 -1.67 -22.75
N LEU A 368 -23.89 -1.69 -21.79
CA LEU A 368 -23.57 -2.90 -21.05
C LEU A 368 -24.75 -3.29 -20.16
N THR A 369 -25.17 -4.53 -20.30
CA THR A 369 -26.19 -5.16 -19.47
C THR A 369 -25.60 -5.50 -18.10
N SER A 370 -26.46 -5.66 -17.09
CA SER A 370 -26.02 -6.12 -15.75
C SER A 370 -25.29 -7.47 -15.78
N GLU A 371 -25.58 -8.32 -16.78
CA GLU A 371 -24.92 -9.60 -17.01
C GLU A 371 -23.46 -9.41 -17.49
N GLU A 372 -23.24 -8.46 -18.40
CA GLU A 372 -21.89 -8.14 -18.89
C GLU A 372 -21.04 -7.52 -17.77
N ILE A 373 -21.64 -6.61 -16.99
CA ILE A 373 -20.97 -6.01 -15.82
C ILE A 373 -20.65 -7.06 -14.76
N SER A 374 -21.57 -7.99 -14.50
CA SER A 374 -21.37 -9.15 -13.60
C SER A 374 -20.15 -9.97 -14.00
N LYS A 375 -19.96 -10.24 -15.30
CA LYS A 375 -18.77 -10.96 -15.80
C LYS A 375 -17.49 -10.15 -15.65
N ILE A 376 -17.52 -8.84 -15.90
CA ILE A 376 -16.35 -7.94 -15.73
C ILE A 376 -15.92 -7.92 -14.26
N MET A 377 -16.89 -7.81 -13.35
CA MET A 377 -16.64 -7.71 -11.91
C MET A 377 -16.48 -9.08 -11.23
N LYS A 378 -16.84 -10.18 -11.90
CA LYS A 378 -16.90 -11.54 -11.36
C LYS A 378 -17.79 -11.63 -10.12
N LEU A 379 -18.95 -10.97 -10.16
CA LEU A 379 -19.95 -10.95 -9.09
C LEU A 379 -21.28 -11.49 -9.61
N ASP A 380 -22.13 -11.97 -8.71
CA ASP A 380 -23.48 -12.39 -9.09
C ASP A 380 -24.28 -11.23 -9.71
N LYS A 381 -25.08 -11.56 -10.72
CA LYS A 381 -25.91 -10.58 -11.44
C LYS A 381 -26.86 -9.85 -10.50
N THR A 382 -27.47 -10.54 -9.53
CA THR A 382 -28.41 -9.92 -8.60
C THR A 382 -27.72 -8.88 -7.70
N THR A 383 -26.47 -9.14 -7.29
CA THR A 383 -25.63 -8.19 -6.58
C THR A 383 -25.34 -6.95 -7.43
N ILE A 384 -24.99 -7.13 -8.70
CA ILE A 384 -24.78 -5.99 -9.62
C ILE A 384 -26.06 -5.16 -9.79
N ILE A 385 -27.22 -5.81 -9.93
CA ILE A 385 -28.51 -5.12 -10.01
C ILE A 385 -28.77 -4.30 -8.75
N ASP A 386 -28.51 -4.85 -7.57
CA ASP A 386 -28.63 -4.12 -6.30
C ASP A 386 -27.69 -2.91 -6.23
N TYR A 387 -26.44 -3.09 -6.65
CA TYR A 387 -25.44 -2.00 -6.69
C TYR A 387 -25.88 -0.86 -7.61
N LEU A 388 -26.33 -1.18 -8.83
CA LEU A 388 -26.78 -0.17 -9.78
C LEU A 388 -28.04 0.56 -9.31
N LYS A 389 -28.97 -0.14 -8.64
CA LYS A 389 -30.14 0.51 -8.01
C LYS A 389 -29.72 1.49 -6.93
N LYS A 390 -28.80 1.10 -6.05
CA LYS A 390 -28.26 1.97 -4.98
C LYS A 390 -27.54 3.18 -5.55
N GLY A 391 -26.66 3.00 -6.54
CA GLY A 391 -25.98 4.10 -7.20
C GLY A 391 -26.90 5.03 -7.99
N THR A 392 -27.98 4.50 -8.57
CA THR A 392 -28.99 5.34 -9.26
C THR A 392 -29.71 6.28 -8.28
N LYS A 393 -29.98 5.85 -7.04
CA LYS A 393 -30.52 6.74 -6.00
C LYS A 393 -29.60 7.93 -5.70
N LEU A 394 -28.29 7.75 -5.85
CA LEU A 394 -27.27 8.78 -5.65
C LEU A 394 -26.90 9.52 -6.95
N GLY A 395 -27.52 9.19 -8.08
CA GLY A 395 -27.19 9.78 -9.38
C GLY A 395 -25.84 9.34 -9.96
N TRP A 396 -25.22 8.27 -9.47
CA TRP A 396 -23.93 7.77 -9.97
C TRP A 396 -24.02 7.05 -11.31
N CYS A 397 -25.19 6.52 -11.65
CA CYS A 397 -25.47 5.90 -12.94
C CYS A 397 -26.95 5.98 -13.24
N ASN A 398 -27.34 5.64 -14.48
CA ASN A 398 -28.73 5.47 -14.86
C ASN A 398 -29.05 3.98 -15.06
N TYR A 399 -29.81 3.41 -14.12
CA TYR A 399 -30.27 2.02 -14.20
C TYR A 399 -31.78 1.92 -14.01
N ASP A 400 -32.48 1.44 -15.05
CA ASP A 400 -33.87 1.04 -14.99
C ASP A 400 -33.98 -0.48 -15.24
N PRO A 401 -34.44 -1.27 -14.24
CA PRO A 401 -34.61 -2.72 -14.39
C PRO A 401 -35.46 -3.15 -15.59
N LYS A 402 -36.50 -2.38 -15.94
CA LYS A 402 -37.41 -2.70 -17.04
C LYS A 402 -36.73 -2.49 -18.39
N ILE A 403 -36.05 -1.36 -18.56
CA ILE A 403 -35.29 -1.05 -19.78
C ILE A 403 -34.17 -2.08 -19.97
N GLU A 404 -33.45 -2.41 -18.91
CA GLU A 404 -32.33 -3.36 -18.97
C GLU A 404 -32.80 -4.79 -19.24
N SER A 405 -33.94 -5.21 -18.68
CA SER A 405 -34.57 -6.48 -19.03
C SER A 405 -34.93 -6.54 -20.51
N PHE A 406 -35.50 -5.46 -21.07
CA PHE A 406 -35.82 -5.37 -22.49
C PHE A 406 -34.55 -5.48 -23.35
N LYS A 407 -33.50 -4.72 -23.05
CA LYS A 407 -32.20 -4.79 -23.75
C LYS A 407 -31.62 -6.20 -23.74
N GLY A 408 -31.65 -6.86 -22.58
CA GLY A 408 -31.18 -8.24 -22.44
C GLY A 408 -31.97 -9.21 -23.31
N SER A 409 -33.31 -9.12 -23.29
CA SER A 409 -34.17 -9.96 -24.13
C SER A 409 -33.99 -9.69 -25.62
N SER A 410 -33.82 -8.43 -26.03
CA SER A 410 -33.55 -8.08 -27.44
C SER A 410 -32.20 -8.65 -27.91
N LYS A 411 -31.12 -8.48 -27.13
CA LYS A 411 -29.81 -9.07 -27.44
C LYS A 411 -29.89 -10.60 -27.51
N ALA A 412 -30.56 -11.24 -26.56
CA ALA A 412 -30.74 -12.69 -26.54
C ALA A 412 -31.57 -13.20 -27.74
N GLY A 413 -32.62 -12.47 -28.12
CA GLY A 413 -33.44 -12.75 -29.28
C GLY A 413 -32.67 -12.66 -30.60
N ILE A 414 -31.76 -11.68 -30.72
CA ILE A 414 -30.86 -11.57 -31.88
C ILE A 414 -29.87 -12.74 -31.91
N MET A 415 -29.24 -13.09 -30.79
CA MET A 415 -28.28 -14.20 -30.73
C MET A 415 -28.91 -15.58 -30.96
N LYS A 416 -30.12 -15.81 -30.45
CA LYS A 416 -30.82 -17.11 -30.55
C LYS A 416 -31.74 -17.22 -31.76
N GLY A 417 -31.89 -16.15 -32.54
CA GLY A 417 -32.67 -16.14 -33.76
C GLY A 417 -32.10 -17.13 -34.76
N LYS A 418 -32.91 -18.12 -35.18
CA LYS A 418 -32.56 -18.98 -36.31
C LYS A 418 -32.79 -18.19 -37.59
N LYS A 419 -31.75 -18.09 -38.42
CA LYS A 419 -31.88 -17.44 -39.72
C LYS A 419 -32.93 -18.19 -40.54
N VAL A 420 -33.68 -17.45 -41.32
CA VAL A 420 -34.73 -18.00 -42.19
C VAL A 420 -34.55 -17.46 -43.59
N GLU A 421 -34.50 -18.36 -44.55
CA GLU A 421 -34.55 -18.04 -45.98
C GLU A 421 -35.98 -18.20 -46.48
N VAL A 422 -36.44 -17.24 -47.28
CA VAL A 422 -37.77 -17.26 -47.91
C VAL A 422 -37.63 -17.56 -49.40
N PHE A 423 -38.54 -18.38 -49.92
CA PHE A 423 -38.57 -18.79 -51.32
C PHE A 423 -39.95 -18.56 -51.92
N LYS A 424 -39.97 -18.14 -53.18
CA LYS A 424 -41.17 -18.12 -54.03
C LYS A 424 -40.84 -18.85 -55.32
N ASP A 425 -41.68 -19.82 -55.70
CA ASP A 425 -41.45 -20.63 -56.91
C ASP A 425 -40.05 -21.27 -56.96
N ASN A 426 -39.55 -21.72 -55.80
CA ASN A 426 -38.19 -22.26 -55.56
C ASN A 426 -37.03 -21.27 -55.77
N ILE A 427 -37.30 -19.98 -55.94
CA ILE A 427 -36.27 -18.92 -56.03
C ILE A 427 -36.14 -18.24 -54.66
N SER A 428 -34.91 -18.18 -54.15
CA SER A 428 -34.62 -17.48 -52.90
C SER A 428 -34.90 -15.98 -53.05
N SER A 429 -35.70 -15.45 -52.12
CA SER A 429 -36.08 -14.04 -52.06
C SER A 429 -35.39 -13.30 -50.90
N GLY A 430 -34.43 -13.94 -50.22
CA GLY A 430 -33.57 -13.33 -49.21
C GLY A 430 -33.50 -14.09 -47.88
N ILE A 431 -32.50 -13.72 -47.09
CA ILE A 431 -32.22 -14.30 -45.77
C ILE A 431 -32.50 -13.26 -44.68
N PHE A 432 -33.18 -13.68 -43.62
CA PHE A 432 -33.54 -12.86 -42.47
C PHE A 432 -32.96 -13.49 -41.20
N ASN A 433 -32.64 -12.67 -40.20
CA ASN A 433 -31.98 -13.15 -38.98
C ASN A 433 -32.91 -13.93 -38.05
N SER A 434 -34.23 -13.79 -38.24
CA SER A 434 -35.23 -14.58 -37.51
C SER A 434 -36.58 -14.61 -38.21
N VAL A 435 -37.42 -15.58 -37.83
CA VAL A 435 -38.85 -15.61 -38.21
C VAL A 435 -39.55 -14.31 -37.82
N SER A 436 -39.32 -13.80 -36.62
CA SER A 436 -39.93 -12.55 -36.15
C SER A 436 -39.51 -11.35 -37.00
N GLU A 437 -38.25 -11.30 -37.44
CA GLU A 437 -37.77 -10.26 -38.36
C GLU A 437 -38.50 -10.34 -39.71
N LEU A 438 -38.54 -11.54 -40.31
CA LEU A 438 -39.22 -11.78 -41.58
C LEU A 438 -40.71 -11.43 -41.48
N GLN A 439 -41.38 -11.86 -40.41
CA GLN A 439 -42.80 -11.60 -40.21
C GLN A 439 -43.10 -10.11 -40.08
N ARG A 440 -42.25 -9.35 -39.37
CA ARG A 440 -42.38 -7.89 -39.25
C ARG A 440 -42.20 -7.18 -40.59
N LYS A 441 -41.19 -7.58 -41.38
CA LYS A 441 -40.88 -6.98 -42.69
C LYS A 441 -41.77 -7.49 -43.83
N SER A 442 -42.55 -8.54 -43.58
CA SER A 442 -43.25 -9.28 -44.65
C SER A 442 -44.22 -8.42 -45.45
N MET A 443 -44.95 -7.53 -44.76
CA MET A 443 -45.91 -6.65 -45.41
C MET A 443 -45.22 -5.70 -46.40
N ASP A 444 -44.11 -5.09 -45.99
CA ASP A 444 -43.41 -4.09 -46.79
C ASP A 444 -42.64 -4.73 -47.96
N LEU A 445 -42.04 -5.90 -47.74
CA LEU A 445 -41.20 -6.57 -48.74
C LEU A 445 -41.98 -7.47 -49.71
N PHE A 446 -43.09 -8.07 -49.26
CA PHE A 446 -43.82 -9.07 -50.04
C PHE A 446 -45.30 -8.70 -50.24
N GLY A 447 -45.75 -7.55 -49.74
CA GLY A 447 -47.14 -7.07 -49.86
C GLY A 447 -48.15 -7.88 -49.04
N LEU A 448 -47.69 -8.78 -48.17
CA LEU A 448 -48.55 -9.64 -47.36
C LEU A 448 -47.90 -9.99 -46.03
N LYS A 449 -48.72 -10.18 -45.00
CA LYS A 449 -48.25 -10.65 -43.70
C LYS A 449 -48.13 -12.18 -43.68
N PHE A 450 -46.93 -12.69 -43.46
CA PHE A 450 -46.74 -14.12 -43.16
C PHE A 450 -47.22 -14.43 -41.73
N GLN A 451 -47.73 -15.64 -41.51
CA GLN A 451 -48.23 -16.11 -40.20
C GLN A 451 -47.73 -17.50 -39.83
N HIS A 452 -47.32 -18.32 -40.80
CA HIS A 452 -47.03 -19.74 -40.61
C HIS A 452 -45.60 -20.13 -41.01
N ILE A 453 -44.67 -19.17 -40.99
CA ILE A 453 -43.26 -19.35 -41.38
C ILE A 453 -42.66 -20.57 -40.65
N SER A 454 -42.78 -20.64 -39.32
CA SER A 454 -42.22 -21.72 -38.51
C SER A 454 -42.83 -23.08 -38.83
N ASP A 455 -44.15 -23.15 -39.10
CA ASP A 455 -44.83 -24.39 -39.44
C ASP A 455 -44.36 -24.94 -40.78
N VAL A 456 -44.10 -24.04 -41.73
CA VAL A 456 -43.54 -24.40 -43.04
C VAL A 456 -42.08 -24.85 -42.90
N CYS A 457 -41.25 -24.13 -42.14
CA CYS A 457 -39.87 -24.55 -41.88
C CYS A 457 -39.78 -25.93 -41.21
N LEU A 458 -40.76 -26.31 -40.39
CA LEU A 458 -40.83 -27.60 -39.69
C LEU A 458 -41.54 -28.69 -40.51
N GLY A 459 -41.99 -28.40 -41.73
CA GLY A 459 -42.70 -29.35 -42.58
C GLY A 459 -44.14 -29.67 -42.14
N LYS A 460 -44.69 -28.92 -41.19
CA LYS A 460 -46.09 -29.05 -40.74
C LYS A 460 -47.08 -28.44 -41.74
N ARG A 461 -46.60 -27.53 -42.59
CA ARG A 461 -47.33 -26.95 -43.72
C ARG A 461 -46.44 -26.93 -44.96
N SER A 462 -47.06 -27.03 -46.13
CA SER A 462 -46.37 -26.99 -47.42
C SER A 462 -45.92 -25.57 -47.79
N HIS A 463 -46.75 -24.56 -47.55
CA HIS A 463 -46.45 -23.15 -47.82
C HIS A 463 -47.26 -22.20 -46.93
N ASP A 464 -46.85 -20.93 -46.88
CA ASP A 464 -47.67 -19.82 -46.36
C ASP A 464 -47.90 -18.83 -47.50
N LYS A 465 -49.16 -18.72 -47.97
CA LYS A 465 -49.56 -17.80 -49.05
C LYS A 465 -48.69 -17.90 -50.32
N GLY A 466 -48.31 -19.13 -50.70
CA GLY A 466 -47.48 -19.41 -51.89
C GLY A 466 -45.97 -19.29 -51.68
N PHE A 467 -45.50 -19.00 -50.46
CA PHE A 467 -44.08 -18.94 -50.11
C PHE A 467 -43.67 -20.14 -49.26
N THR A 468 -42.43 -20.61 -49.46
CA THR A 468 -41.80 -21.63 -48.61
C THR A 468 -40.63 -21.02 -47.83
N PHE A 469 -40.24 -21.66 -46.73
CA PHE A 469 -39.24 -21.10 -45.82
C PHE A 469 -38.33 -22.20 -45.27
N LYS A 470 -37.05 -21.91 -45.06
CA LYS A 470 -36.10 -22.84 -44.45
C LYS A 470 -35.30 -22.16 -43.34
N TYR A 471 -35.13 -22.86 -42.22
CA TYR A 471 -34.13 -22.47 -41.23
C TYR A 471 -32.73 -22.71 -41.77
N ILE A 472 -31.82 -21.79 -41.49
CA ILE A 472 -30.39 -21.83 -41.86
C ILE A 472 -29.51 -21.90 -40.62
#